data_AF-Q4VZW8-F1
#
_entry.id   AF-Q4VZW8-F1
#
_cell.length_a   1.000
_cell.length_b   1.000
_cell.length_c   1.000
_cell.angle_alpha   90.00
_cell.angle_beta   90.00
_cell.angle_gamma   90.00
#
_symmetry.space_group_name_H-M   'P 1'
#
loop_
_entity.id
_entity.type
_entity.pdbx_description
1 polymer ?
#
loop_
_entity_poly.entity_id
_entity_poly.type
_entity_poly.pdbx_seq_one_letter_code
_entity_poly.pdbx_strand_id
1 'polypeptide(L)' 'SYRPISLLSSLSKLFEKVIYSRLLDFTNDNNIILNEQFGFRKGHNTAHQLTRVTKIIKQN' A
#
# COMPACT_ATOMS: atom_id res chain seq x y z
N SER A 1 -7.36 -20.38 12.62
CA SER A 1 -6.42 -19.62 13.46
C SER A 1 -6.98 -18.24 13.74
N TYR A 2 -7.08 -17.83 15.00
CA TYR A 2 -7.58 -16.49 15.39
C TYR A 2 -6.45 -15.45 15.22
N ARG A 3 -6.76 -14.30 14.60
CA ARG A 3 -5.83 -13.17 14.47
C ARG A 3 -6.37 -12.01 15.30
N PRO A 4 -5.80 -11.72 16.48
CA PRO A 4 -6.29 -10.63 17.33
C PRO A 4 -6.01 -9.28 16.65
N ILE A 5 -6.90 -8.31 16.89
CA ILE A 5 -6.77 -6.93 16.42
C ILE A 5 -6.54 -6.00 17.60
N SER A 6 -5.75 -4.94 17.38
CA SER A 6 -5.55 -3.89 18.38
C SER A 6 -6.57 -2.77 18.15
N LEU A 7 -7.37 -2.47 19.19
CA LEU A 7 -8.27 -1.32 19.17
C LEU A 7 -7.53 -0.11 19.76
N LEU A 8 -7.12 0.80 18.87
CA LEU A 8 -6.49 2.05 19.26
C LEU A 8 -7.51 3.07 19.77
N SER A 9 -7.09 3.92 20.71
CA SER A 9 -7.88 5.07 21.15
C SER A 9 -8.15 6.03 19.98
N SER A 10 -9.21 6.82 20.06
CA SER A 10 -9.56 7.80 19.02
C SER A 10 -8.42 8.79 18.75
N LEU A 11 -7.72 9.21 19.80
CA LEU A 11 -6.57 10.11 19.67
C LEU A 11 -5.41 9.42 18.94
N SER A 12 -5.09 8.18 19.29
CA SER A 12 -4.04 7.40 18.63
C SER A 12 -4.33 7.21 17.13
N LYS A 13 -5.58 6.94 16.74
CA LYS A 13 -5.99 6.83 15.32
C LYS A 13 -5.80 8.14 14.55
N LEU A 14 -6.05 9.27 15.19
CA LEU A 14 -5.81 10.59 14.59
C LEU A 14 -4.30 10.80 14.34
N PHE A 15 -3.47 10.51 15.34
CA PHE A 15 -2.01 10.58 15.20
C PHE A 15 -1.49 9.66 14.09
N GLU A 16 -1.98 8.42 14.04
CA GLU A 16 -1.63 7.47 12.98
C GLU A 16 -1.94 8.03 11.60
N LYS A 17 -3.11 8.66 11.42
CA LYS A 17 -3.50 9.28 10.14
C LYS A 17 -2.56 10.44 9.74
N VAL A 18 -2.13 11.26 10.71
CA VAL A 18 -1.18 12.36 10.46
C VAL A 18 0.18 11.83 10.04
N ILE A 19 0.69 10.82 10.75
CA ILE A 19 1.97 10.16 10.42
C ILE A 19 1.90 9.51 9.04
N TYR A 20 0.82 8.77 8.78
CA TYR A 20 0.59 8.11 7.49
C TYR A 20 0.64 9.10 6.32
N SER A 21 -0.03 10.26 6.44
CA SER A 21 0.00 11.27 5.37
C SER A 21 1.42 11.75 5.07
N ARG A 22 2.17 12.12 6.11
CA ARG A 22 3.55 12.61 5.95
C ARG A 22 4.48 11.57 5.34
N LEU A 23 4.35 10.31 5.79
CA LEU A 23 5.16 9.22 5.27
C LEU A 23 4.81 8.93 3.82
N LEU A 24 3.52 8.93 3.47
CA LEU A 24 3.07 8.69 2.11
C LEU A 24 3.63 9.74 1.15
N ASP A 25 3.53 11.02 1.49
CA ASP A 25 4.07 12.13 0.70
C ASP A 25 5.58 11.96 0.49
N PHE A 26 6.33 11.73 1.59
CA PHE A 26 7.78 11.49 1.52
C PHE A 26 8.15 10.30 0.61
N THR A 27 7.43 9.18 0.74
CA THR A 27 7.72 7.99 -0.08
C THR A 27 7.42 8.19 -1.56
N ASN A 28 6.41 8.99 -1.88
CA ASN A 28 6.04 9.30 -3.26
C ASN A 28 7.06 10.25 -3.88
N ASP A 29 7.43 11.32 -3.17
CA ASP A 29 8.39 12.33 -3.65
C ASP A 29 9.78 11.74 -3.91
N ASN A 30 10.18 10.75 -3.09
CA ASN A 30 11.48 10.10 -3.21
C ASN A 30 11.45 8.79 -4.03
N ASN A 31 10.31 8.44 -4.64
CA ASN A 31 10.13 7.20 -5.40
C ASN A 31 10.62 5.93 -4.66
N ILE A 32 10.38 5.87 -3.34
CA ILE A 32 10.87 4.78 -2.48
C ILE A 32 10.13 3.47 -2.79
N ILE A 33 8.84 3.56 -3.12
CA ILE A 33 8.00 2.40 -3.39
C ILE A 33 8.10 1.99 -4.86
N LEU A 34 8.52 0.74 -5.09
CA LEU A 34 8.62 0.14 -6.42
C LEU A 34 7.32 0.24 -7.22
N ASN A 35 7.41 0.47 -8.52
CA ASN A 35 6.25 0.57 -9.42
C ASN A 35 5.48 -0.75 -9.55
N GLU A 36 6.16 -1.86 -9.29
CA GLU A 36 5.62 -3.22 -9.19
C GLU A 36 4.81 -3.47 -7.92
N GLN A 37 4.81 -2.56 -6.94
CA GLN A 37 4.04 -2.71 -5.72
C GLN A 37 2.62 -2.14 -5.89
N PHE A 38 1.63 -3.03 -5.89
CA PHE A 38 0.22 -2.68 -6.08
C PHE A 38 -0.59 -2.70 -4.78
N GLY A 39 -0.10 -3.39 -3.75
CA GLY A 39 -0.72 -3.41 -2.42
C GLY A 39 -0.56 -2.06 -1.73
N PHE A 40 -1.64 -1.57 -1.10
CA PHE A 40 -1.65 -0.35 -0.30
C PHE A 40 -1.20 0.92 -1.06
N ARG A 41 -1.28 0.93 -2.39
CA ARG A 41 -0.90 2.05 -3.25
C ARG A 41 -2.13 2.66 -3.92
N LYS A 42 -2.24 4.00 -3.86
CA LYS A 42 -3.35 4.72 -4.48
C LYS A 42 -3.36 4.49 -6.00
N GLY A 43 -4.53 4.21 -6.57
CA GLY A 43 -4.69 3.95 -8.01
C GLY A 43 -4.31 2.53 -8.46
N HIS A 44 -3.85 1.67 -7.55
CA HIS A 44 -3.55 0.27 -7.84
C HIS A 44 -4.58 -0.65 -7.17
N ASN A 45 -4.88 -1.76 -7.82
CA ASN A 45 -5.70 -2.84 -7.28
C ASN A 45 -5.06 -4.19 -7.60
N THR A 46 -5.58 -5.27 -7.02
CA THR A 46 -5.05 -6.63 -7.20
C THR A 46 -5.23 -7.16 -8.62
N ALA A 47 -6.29 -6.74 -9.33
CA ALA A 47 -6.53 -7.13 -10.72
C ALA A 47 -5.47 -6.54 -11.68
N HIS A 48 -5.02 -5.31 -11.43
CA HIS A 48 -3.92 -4.71 -12.18
C HIS A 48 -2.63 -5.51 -12.02
N GLN A 49 -2.32 -5.98 -10.81
CA GLN A 49 -1.14 -6.82 -10.58
C GLN A 49 -1.26 -8.17 -11.26
N LEU A 50 -2.43 -8.81 -11.20
CA LEU A 50 -2.67 -10.08 -11.90
C LEU A 50 -2.47 -9.91 -13.41
N THR A 51 -3.05 -8.84 -13.98
CA THR A 51 -2.91 -8.53 -15.40
C THR A 51 -1.45 -8.29 -15.77
N ARG A 52 -0.69 -7.57 -14.93
CA ARG A 52 0.75 -7.33 -15.13
C ARG A 52 1.51 -8.65 -15.18
N VAL A 53 1.30 -9.54 -14.21
CA VAL A 53 1.98 -10.84 -14.13
C VAL A 53 1.63 -11.72 -15.32
N THR A 54 0.35 -11.81 -15.70
CA THR A 54 -0.07 -12.59 -16.88
C THR A 54 0.56 -12.06 -18.17
N LYS A 55 0.70 -10.74 -18.33
CA LYS A 55 1.38 -10.16 -19.49
C LYS A 55 2.87 -10.51 -19.52
N ILE A 56 3.57 -10.44 -18.39
CA ILE A 56 4.98 -10.83 -18.30
C ILE A 56 5.16 -12.30 -18.70
N ILE A 57 4.31 -13.20 -18.19
CA ILE A 57 4.42 -14.63 -18.47
C ILE A 57 4.16 -14.94 -19.95
N LYS A 58 3.23 -14.23 -20.60
CA LYS A 58 2.91 -14.44 -22.03
C LYS A 58 3.94 -13.85 -23.00
N GLN A 59 4.76 -12.90 -22.54
CA GLN A 59 5.79 -12.25 -23.35
C GLN A 59 7.15 -12.96 -23.29
N ASN A 60 7.33 -13.86 -22.31
CA ASN A 60 8.43 -14.83 -22.26
C ASN A 60 8.00 -16.14 -22.94
#